data_AF-A0A1U8BG83-F1
#
_entry.id   AF-A0A1U8BG83-F1
#
_cell.length_a   1.000
_cell.length_b   1.000
_cell.length_c   1.000
_cell.angle_alpha   90.00
_cell.angle_beta   90.00
_cell.angle_gamma   90.00
#
_symmetry.space_group_name_H-M   'P 1'
#
loop_
_entity.id
_entity.type
_entity.pdbx_description
1 polymer ?
#
loop_
_entity_poly.entity_id
_entity_poly.type
_entity_poly.pdbx_seq_one_letter_code
_entity_poly.pdbx_strand_id
1 'polypeptide(L)'
;MSQTSSHFCDLDLEDHHDDDRKVEVVVEGSKEDLEKQKPVPISSNSKPEQPLPPKAAHRLFTVCLALNVIGLVLGATGHFPYARHKAALFAIGNILALILCRTEAFLRVVFWLAVKLLGRSWVPIPFRTATTSFLQCLGGIHSSCSVSSVAWLVYALVLTLKDRENTSPEIIGVASTILALLRLSCLAAFPLVCHLHHNVFERIHRFVGWTALGLNWAFVILTFSYQPESKIYNVRSSRLV
;
A
#
# COMPACT_ATOMS: atom_id res chain seq x y z
N MET A 1 39.21 -18.37 30.67
CA MET A 1 39.15 -16.96 30.20
C MET A 1 38.32 -16.92 28.93
N SER A 2 37.43 -15.94 28.88
CA SER A 2 36.41 -15.62 27.87
C SER A 2 36.95 -15.20 26.50
N GLN A 3 36.28 -15.58 25.39
CA GLN A 3 35.52 -14.65 24.53
C GLN A 3 34.75 -15.35 23.39
N THR A 4 33.52 -14.88 23.21
CA THR A 4 32.55 -15.02 22.10
C THR A 4 32.83 -14.00 20.99
N SER A 5 32.57 -14.32 19.70
CA SER A 5 32.00 -13.38 18.68
C SER A 5 31.82 -14.06 17.30
N SER A 6 30.58 -14.33 16.88
CA SER A 6 29.88 -13.79 15.69
C SER A 6 30.46 -14.08 14.29
N HIS A 7 29.87 -15.05 13.58
CA HIS A 7 29.79 -14.98 12.11
C HIS A 7 28.49 -15.63 11.63
N PHE A 8 27.40 -14.88 11.79
CA PHE A 8 26.09 -15.15 11.20
C PHE A 8 26.10 -14.50 9.82
N CYS A 9 26.56 -15.22 8.79
CA CYS A 9 26.39 -14.92 7.36
C CYS A 9 26.97 -16.09 6.53
N ASP A 10 26.29 -17.23 6.59
CA ASP A 10 26.29 -18.22 5.51
C ASP A 10 24.82 -18.54 5.23
N LEU A 11 24.26 -17.82 4.26
CA LEU A 11 23.02 -18.20 3.59
C LEU A 11 23.31 -18.16 2.09
N ASP A 12 24.02 -19.20 1.65
CA ASP A 12 23.84 -19.73 0.30
C ASP A 12 22.40 -20.24 0.22
N LEU A 13 21.54 -19.46 -0.44
CA LEU A 13 20.26 -19.95 -0.96
C LEU A 13 20.36 -19.88 -2.48
N GLU A 14 21.06 -20.87 -3.04
CA GLU A 14 20.69 -21.39 -4.35
C GLU A 14 19.32 -22.03 -4.19
N ASP A 15 18.30 -21.50 -4.87
CA ASP A 15 17.09 -22.27 -5.12
C ASP A 15 16.52 -21.89 -6.49
N HIS A 16 16.99 -22.64 -7.49
CA HIS A 16 16.34 -22.80 -8.78
C HIS A 16 15.21 -23.81 -8.61
N HIS A 17 13.97 -23.34 -8.54
CA HIS A 17 12.81 -24.17 -8.82
C HIS A 17 11.98 -23.53 -9.93
N ASP A 18 12.22 -24.04 -11.14
CA ASP A 18 11.28 -23.99 -12.26
C ASP A 18 9.95 -24.61 -11.80
N ASP A 19 8.85 -23.86 -11.92
CA ASP A 19 7.51 -24.45 -11.89
C ASP A 19 6.65 -23.78 -12.97
N ASP A 20 6.59 -24.46 -14.11
CA ASP A 20 5.77 -24.17 -15.26
C ASP A 20 4.27 -24.22 -14.87
N ARG A 21 3.68 -23.07 -14.52
CA ARG A 21 2.21 -22.96 -14.54
C ARG A 21 1.72 -22.75 -15.97
N LYS A 22 1.42 -23.89 -16.59
CA LYS A 22 0.54 -23.98 -17.76
C LYS A 22 -0.81 -23.33 -17.40
N VAL A 23 -1.11 -22.17 -17.96
CA VAL A 23 -2.44 -21.56 -17.89
C VAL A 23 -3.35 -22.33 -18.85
N GLU A 24 -4.14 -23.26 -18.32
CA GLU A 24 -5.31 -23.77 -19.03
C GLU A 24 -6.37 -22.67 -19.08
N VAL A 25 -6.39 -21.95 -20.19
CA VAL A 25 -7.55 -21.13 -20.57
C VAL A 25 -8.61 -22.11 -21.12
N VAL A 26 -9.63 -22.38 -20.30
CA VAL A 26 -10.86 -23.03 -20.76
C VAL A 26 -11.58 -22.07 -21.69
N VAL A 27 -11.53 -22.34 -23.00
CA VAL A 27 -12.46 -21.77 -23.98
C VAL A 27 -13.27 -22.93 -24.52
N GLU A 28 -14.52 -22.98 -24.08
CA GLU A 28 -15.57 -23.80 -24.66
C GLU A 28 -15.90 -23.23 -26.05
N GLY A 29 -15.59 -23.98 -27.10
CA GLY A 29 -15.79 -23.55 -28.49
C GLY A 29 -15.58 -24.69 -29.47
N SER A 30 -16.67 -25.05 -30.14
CA SER A 30 -16.91 -26.09 -31.15
C SER A 30 -15.71 -26.74 -31.87
N LYS A 31 -15.80 -28.06 -31.98
CA LYS A 31 -15.07 -28.91 -32.94
C LYS A 31 -15.30 -28.40 -34.36
N GLU A 32 -14.21 -28.18 -35.10
CA GLU A 32 -13.96 -28.50 -36.53
C GLU A 32 -12.75 -27.70 -37.02
N ASP A 33 -12.03 -28.25 -38.00
CA ASP A 33 -10.80 -27.76 -38.65
C ASP A 33 -9.46 -27.99 -37.93
N LEU A 34 -9.14 -29.27 -37.82
CA LEU A 34 -7.79 -29.79 -37.72
C LEU A 34 -7.23 -30.09 -39.13
N GLU A 35 -6.77 -29.10 -39.91
CA GLU A 35 -5.76 -29.35 -40.95
C GLU A 35 -5.19 -28.07 -41.59
N LYS A 36 -3.86 -28.06 -41.79
CA LYS A 36 -3.05 -27.14 -42.60
C LYS A 36 -2.66 -25.77 -41.99
N GLN A 37 -1.53 -25.76 -41.28
CA GLN A 37 -0.46 -24.81 -41.62
C GLN A 37 0.93 -25.28 -41.14
N LYS A 38 1.88 -25.28 -42.08
CA LYS A 38 3.31 -25.61 -41.95
C LYS A 38 4.00 -24.64 -40.96
N PRO A 39 4.99 -25.07 -40.15
CA PRO A 39 5.62 -24.18 -39.18
C PRO A 39 6.47 -23.12 -39.91
N VAL A 40 6.18 -21.85 -39.64
CA VAL A 40 7.05 -20.71 -39.98
C VAL A 40 8.09 -20.58 -38.87
N PRO A 41 9.39 -20.44 -39.17
CA PRO A 41 10.39 -20.25 -38.12
C PRO A 41 10.22 -18.86 -37.50
N ILE A 42 9.71 -18.80 -36.28
CA ILE A 42 9.68 -17.56 -35.49
C ILE A 42 11.11 -17.30 -35.02
N SER A 43 11.73 -16.28 -35.60
CA SER A 43 12.96 -15.67 -35.11
C SER A 43 12.73 -15.16 -33.69
N SER A 44 13.21 -15.90 -32.70
CA SER A 44 13.15 -15.53 -31.29
C SER A 44 14.24 -14.50 -30.99
N ASN A 45 13.99 -13.26 -31.36
CA ASN A 45 14.76 -12.11 -30.88
C ASN A 45 13.84 -11.16 -30.11
N SER A 46 13.08 -11.70 -29.16
CA SER A 46 12.43 -10.92 -28.10
C SER A 46 13.32 -10.97 -26.87
N LYS A 47 14.12 -9.92 -26.70
CA LYS A 47 14.86 -9.65 -25.46
C LYS A 47 13.86 -9.71 -24.29
N PRO A 48 14.11 -10.49 -23.22
CA PRO A 48 13.27 -10.45 -22.03
C PRO A 48 13.26 -9.03 -21.50
N GLU A 49 12.06 -8.48 -21.28
CA GLU A 49 11.89 -7.20 -20.60
C GLU A 49 12.40 -7.39 -19.16
N GLN A 50 13.67 -7.07 -18.93
CA GLN A 50 14.31 -7.26 -17.62
C GLN A 50 13.58 -6.40 -16.57
N PRO A 51 13.16 -6.97 -15.43
CA PRO A 51 12.70 -6.19 -14.30
C PRO A 51 13.77 -5.19 -13.87
N LEU A 52 13.39 -3.92 -13.76
CA LEU A 52 14.24 -2.84 -13.28
C LEU A 52 14.84 -3.19 -11.89
N PRO A 53 16.11 -2.84 -11.59
CA PRO A 53 16.77 -3.32 -10.38
C PRO A 53 16.05 -2.90 -9.08
N PRO A 54 16.05 -3.77 -8.04
CA PRO A 54 15.36 -3.57 -6.74
C PRO A 54 15.70 -2.25 -6.03
N LYS A 55 16.79 -1.61 -6.43
CA LYS A 55 17.28 -0.32 -5.91
C LYS A 55 16.29 0.83 -6.10
N ALA A 56 15.49 0.86 -7.17
CA ALA A 56 14.57 1.98 -7.44
C ALA A 56 13.35 2.00 -6.51
N ALA A 57 12.74 0.85 -6.25
CA ALA A 57 11.64 0.71 -5.30
C ALA A 57 12.07 1.08 -3.86
N HIS A 58 13.29 0.67 -3.46
CA HIS A 58 13.86 1.00 -2.16
C HIS A 58 14.12 2.51 -1.99
N ARG A 59 14.55 3.18 -3.07
CA ARG A 59 14.72 4.65 -3.09
C ARG A 59 13.39 5.37 -2.92
N LEU A 60 12.35 4.98 -3.66
CA LEU A 60 11.01 5.58 -3.53
C LEU A 60 10.41 5.36 -2.14
N PHE A 61 10.57 4.15 -1.59
CA PHE A 61 10.18 3.85 -0.21
C PHE A 61 10.85 4.81 0.77
N THR A 62 12.17 4.95 0.69
CA THR A 62 12.95 5.79 1.62
C THR A 62 12.57 7.25 1.51
N VAL A 63 12.43 7.79 0.30
CA VAL A 63 12.05 9.19 0.08
C VAL A 63 10.64 9.46 0.61
N CYS A 64 9.66 8.61 0.26
CA CYS A 64 8.28 8.79 0.70
C CYS A 64 8.13 8.65 2.22
N LEU A 65 8.85 7.69 2.82
CA LEU A 65 8.88 7.52 4.27
C LEU A 65 9.53 8.73 4.95
N ALA A 66 10.67 9.21 4.43
CA ALA A 66 11.35 10.37 5.00
C ALA A 66 10.47 11.62 4.99
N LEU A 67 9.77 11.91 3.88
CA LEU A 67 8.83 13.04 3.81
C LEU A 67 7.70 12.94 4.84
N ASN A 68 7.13 11.74 5.03
CA ASN A 68 6.11 11.51 6.04
C ASN A 68 6.64 11.66 7.46
N VAL A 69 7.83 11.12 7.74
CA VAL A 69 8.49 11.24 9.05
C VAL A 69 8.84 12.68 9.36
N ILE A 70 9.36 13.45 8.40
CA ILE A 70 9.62 14.89 8.56
C ILE A 70 8.32 15.61 8.91
N GLY A 71 7.23 15.37 8.18
CA GLY A 71 5.92 15.96 8.49
C GLY A 71 5.43 15.60 9.88
N LEU A 72 5.61 14.34 10.31
CA LEU A 72 5.23 13.85 11.63
C LEU A 72 6.05 14.53 12.74
N VAL A 73 7.37 14.63 12.56
CA VAL A 73 8.28 15.29 13.50
C VAL A 73 7.98 16.78 13.61
N LEU A 74 7.73 17.46 12.49
CA LEU A 74 7.35 18.88 12.49
C LEU A 74 5.99 19.11 13.17
N GLY A 75 5.03 18.19 12.99
CA GLY A 75 3.76 18.21 13.71
C GLY A 75 3.93 17.98 15.21
N ALA A 76 4.75 17.00 15.59
CA ALA A 76 5.03 16.64 16.99
C ALA A 76 5.76 17.75 17.75
N THR A 77 6.74 18.40 17.11
CA THR A 77 7.52 19.51 17.67
C THR A 77 6.76 20.84 17.71
N GLY A 78 5.57 20.91 17.10
CA GLY A 78 4.72 22.10 17.12
C GLY A 78 5.06 23.14 16.05
N HIS A 79 6.08 22.89 15.21
CA HIS A 79 6.39 23.75 14.06
C HIS A 79 5.34 23.66 12.95
N PHE A 80 4.56 22.58 12.89
CA PHE A 80 3.47 22.41 11.93
C PHE A 80 2.11 22.16 12.62
N PRO A 81 1.43 23.23 13.09
CA PRO A 81 0.18 23.10 13.85
C PRO A 81 -0.96 22.48 13.04
N TYR A 82 -0.95 22.66 11.71
CA TYR A 82 -1.92 22.02 10.83
C TYR A 82 -1.82 20.49 10.86
N ALA A 83 -0.60 19.93 10.75
CA ALA A 83 -0.39 18.48 10.89
C ALA A 83 -0.79 17.95 12.25
N ARG A 84 -0.55 18.73 13.31
CA ARG A 84 -0.97 18.36 14.66
C ARG A 84 -2.49 18.27 14.78
N HIS A 85 -3.22 19.31 14.34
CA HIS A 85 -4.69 19.33 14.43
C HIS A 85 -5.34 18.30 13.48
N LYS A 86 -4.73 18.03 12.33
CA LYS A 86 -5.30 17.17 11.28
C LYS A 86 -4.54 15.86 11.11
N ALA A 87 -3.89 15.34 12.16
CA ALA A 87 -3.09 14.12 12.12
C ALA A 87 -3.84 12.91 11.52
N ALA A 88 -5.12 12.75 11.86
CA ALA A 88 -5.98 11.70 11.29
C ALA A 88 -6.18 11.84 9.77
N LEU A 89 -6.22 13.07 9.23
CA LEU A 89 -6.30 13.29 7.78
C LEU A 89 -5.01 12.87 7.07
N PHE A 90 -3.84 13.11 7.67
CA PHE A 90 -2.57 12.62 7.10
C PHE A 90 -2.50 11.10 7.09
N ALA A 91 -3.01 10.43 8.13
CA ALA A 91 -3.19 8.98 8.13
C ALA A 91 -4.12 8.50 7.00
N ILE A 92 -5.31 9.08 6.89
CA ILE A 92 -6.30 8.73 5.84
C ILE A 92 -5.72 8.98 4.45
N GLY A 93 -4.99 10.07 4.25
CA GLY A 93 -4.31 10.39 2.99
C GLY A 93 -3.28 9.33 2.61
N ASN A 94 -2.48 8.85 3.57
CA ASN A 94 -1.56 7.72 3.34
C ASN A 94 -2.31 6.42 3.04
N ILE A 95 -3.43 6.12 3.70
CA ILE A 95 -4.27 4.94 3.39
C ILE A 95 -4.83 5.06 1.96
N LEU A 96 -5.33 6.23 1.57
CA LEU A 96 -5.84 6.47 0.24
C LEU A 96 -4.75 6.25 -0.82
N ALA A 97 -3.56 6.83 -0.63
CA ALA A 97 -2.43 6.63 -1.52
C ALA A 97 -2.02 5.14 -1.61
N LEU A 98 -2.01 4.43 -0.48
CA LEU A 98 -1.80 2.97 -0.42
C LEU A 98 -2.81 2.20 -1.28
N ILE A 99 -4.10 2.54 -1.22
CA ILE A 99 -5.17 1.88 -1.99
C ILE A 99 -5.05 2.23 -3.49
N LEU A 100 -4.81 3.50 -3.82
CA LEU A 100 -4.69 3.96 -5.20
C LEU A 100 -3.55 3.26 -5.93
N CYS A 101 -2.40 3.08 -5.26
CA CYS A 101 -1.24 2.38 -5.84
C CYS A 101 -1.50 0.91 -6.18
N ARG A 102 -2.55 0.28 -5.62
CA ARG A 102 -2.95 -1.11 -5.91
C ARG A 102 -4.20 -1.22 -6.78
N THR A 103 -4.84 -0.10 -7.12
CA THR A 103 -6.09 -0.12 -7.87
C THR A 103 -5.81 -0.07 -9.36
N GLU A 104 -6.18 -1.14 -10.07
CA GLU A 104 -5.92 -1.25 -11.51
C GLU A 104 -6.55 -0.10 -12.31
N ALA A 105 -7.78 0.29 -11.99
CA ALA A 105 -8.46 1.41 -12.66
C ALA A 105 -7.67 2.73 -12.53
N PHE A 106 -7.15 3.02 -11.33
CA PHE A 106 -6.31 4.20 -11.11
C PHE A 106 -5.01 4.12 -11.92
N LEU A 107 -4.34 2.96 -11.89
CA LEU A 107 -3.11 2.75 -12.66
C LEU A 107 -3.34 2.88 -14.16
N ARG A 108 -4.46 2.38 -14.70
CA ARG A 108 -4.85 2.55 -16.11
C ARG A 108 -5.05 4.02 -16.46
N VAL A 109 -5.71 4.80 -15.60
CA VAL A 109 -5.90 6.25 -15.81
C VAL A 109 -4.57 6.99 -15.77
N VAL A 110 -3.70 6.70 -14.81
CA VAL A 110 -2.36 7.30 -14.71
C VAL A 110 -1.53 6.94 -15.92
N PHE A 111 -1.57 5.68 -16.37
CA PHE A 111 -0.87 5.23 -17.56
C PHE A 111 -1.40 5.91 -18.83
N TRP A 112 -2.72 6.00 -18.99
CA TRP A 112 -3.35 6.73 -20.10
C TRP A 112 -2.94 8.20 -20.10
N LEU A 113 -2.95 8.85 -18.94
CA LEU A 113 -2.53 10.25 -18.79
C LEU A 113 -1.05 10.41 -19.12
N ALA A 114 -0.20 9.51 -18.62
CA ALA A 114 1.23 9.48 -18.92
C ALA A 114 1.46 9.34 -20.43
N VAL A 115 0.81 8.39 -21.10
CA VAL A 115 0.94 8.23 -22.56
C VAL A 115 0.43 9.46 -23.30
N LYS A 116 -0.70 10.07 -22.89
CA LYS A 116 -1.25 11.26 -23.54
C LYS A 116 -0.35 12.49 -23.38
N LEU A 117 0.23 12.68 -22.20
CA LEU A 117 1.08 13.82 -21.88
C LEU A 117 2.49 13.63 -22.46
N LEU A 118 3.04 12.42 -22.36
CA LEU A 118 4.41 12.09 -22.74
C LEU A 118 4.57 11.61 -24.17
N GLY A 119 3.47 11.19 -24.81
CA GLY A 119 3.41 10.88 -26.24
C GLY A 119 3.52 12.12 -27.13
N ARG A 120 3.60 13.32 -26.56
CA ARG A 120 3.92 14.53 -27.36
C ARG A 120 5.34 14.42 -27.92
N SER A 121 5.51 14.80 -29.19
CA SER A 121 6.81 14.72 -29.90
C SER A 121 7.94 15.54 -29.24
N TRP A 122 7.58 16.55 -28.46
CA TRP A 122 8.53 17.43 -27.77
C TRP A 122 9.03 16.87 -26.42
N VAL A 123 8.47 15.77 -25.91
CA VAL A 123 8.82 15.27 -24.58
C VAL A 123 10.14 14.48 -24.63
N PRO A 124 11.14 14.82 -23.81
CA PRO A 124 12.43 14.14 -23.81
C PRO A 124 12.30 12.68 -23.34
N ILE A 125 13.01 11.78 -24.03
CA ILE A 125 13.10 10.34 -23.75
C ILE A 125 13.33 10.00 -22.26
N PRO A 126 14.24 10.68 -21.51
CA PRO A 126 14.45 10.35 -20.09
C PRO A 126 13.19 10.48 -19.23
N PHE A 127 12.27 11.41 -19.56
CA PHE A 127 11.03 11.57 -18.82
C PHE A 127 10.08 10.39 -19.04
N ARG A 128 10.03 9.86 -20.27
CA ARG A 128 9.26 8.66 -20.61
C ARG A 128 9.77 7.46 -19.82
N THR A 129 11.09 7.26 -19.81
CA THR A 129 11.74 6.17 -19.07
C THR A 129 11.56 6.31 -17.55
N ALA A 130 11.67 7.53 -17.02
CA ALA A 130 11.45 7.81 -15.60
C ALA A 130 10.01 7.49 -15.18
N THR A 131 9.02 7.80 -16.02
CA THR A 131 7.61 7.53 -15.72
C THR A 131 7.32 6.03 -15.70
N THR A 132 7.80 5.27 -16.68
CA THR A 132 7.67 3.81 -16.69
C THR A 132 8.36 3.18 -15.49
N SER A 133 9.57 3.64 -15.15
CA SER A 133 10.31 3.20 -13.97
C SER A 133 9.55 3.48 -12.67
N PHE A 134 8.94 4.65 -12.54
CA PHE A 134 8.11 5.02 -11.39
C PHE A 134 6.92 4.08 -11.24
N LEU A 135 6.21 3.80 -12.34
CA LEU A 135 5.06 2.88 -12.35
C LEU A 135 5.43 1.45 -11.94
N GLN A 136 6.62 0.97 -12.34
CA GLN A 136 7.13 -0.34 -11.92
C GLN A 136 7.50 -0.37 -10.42
N CYS A 137 7.85 0.77 -9.83
CA CYS A 137 8.33 0.87 -8.46
C CYS A 137 7.25 1.30 -7.44
N LEU A 138 5.97 1.27 -7.83
CA LEU A 138 4.85 1.67 -6.96
C LEU A 138 4.74 0.85 -5.66
N GLY A 139 5.29 -0.37 -5.64
CA GLY A 139 5.42 -1.17 -4.42
C GLY A 139 6.16 -0.45 -3.30
N GLY A 140 7.15 0.40 -3.63
CA GLY A 140 7.86 1.23 -2.65
C GLY A 140 6.95 2.25 -1.96
N ILE A 141 6.04 2.88 -2.72
CA ILE A 141 5.07 3.86 -2.21
C ILE A 141 4.00 3.18 -1.37
N HIS A 142 3.51 2.02 -1.82
CA HIS A 142 2.53 1.23 -1.07
C HIS A 142 3.07 0.89 0.33
N SER A 143 4.28 0.36 0.41
CA SER A 143 4.90 0.00 1.69
C SER A 143 5.20 1.21 2.58
N SER A 144 5.69 2.32 2.03
CA SER A 144 5.96 3.54 2.81
C SER A 144 4.68 4.19 3.33
N CYS A 145 3.60 4.20 2.53
CA CYS A 145 2.28 4.66 2.96
C CYS A 145 1.67 3.78 4.05
N SER A 146 1.83 2.45 3.98
CA SER A 146 1.39 1.53 5.04
C SER A 146 2.00 1.89 6.39
N VAL A 147 3.34 1.99 6.43
CA VAL A 147 4.09 2.28 7.66
C VAL A 147 3.79 3.69 8.16
N SER A 148 3.76 4.67 7.25
CA SER A 148 3.48 6.07 7.60
C SER A 148 2.06 6.26 8.12
N SER A 149 1.06 5.59 7.51
CA SER A 149 -0.32 5.60 7.99
C SER A 149 -0.42 5.12 9.44
N VAL A 150 0.23 3.99 9.76
CA VAL A 150 0.28 3.47 11.14
C VAL A 150 0.91 4.50 12.07
N ALA A 151 2.04 5.12 11.69
CA ALA A 151 2.71 6.12 12.51
C ALA A 151 1.82 7.36 12.78
N TRP A 152 1.13 7.87 11.75
CA TRP A 152 0.19 8.99 11.87
C TRP A 152 -1.05 8.62 12.71
N LEU A 153 -1.58 7.40 12.58
CA LEU A 153 -2.69 6.92 13.41
C LEU A 153 -2.30 6.78 14.88
N VAL A 154 -1.10 6.31 15.17
CA VAL A 154 -0.56 6.27 16.54
C VAL A 154 -0.51 7.69 17.10
N TYR A 155 0.05 8.62 16.35
CA TYR A 155 0.15 10.01 16.78
C TYR A 155 -1.22 10.66 16.99
N ALA A 156 -2.15 10.46 16.06
CA ALA A 156 -3.53 10.92 16.18
C ALA A 156 -4.22 10.33 17.42
N LEU A 157 -4.07 9.02 17.67
CA LEU A 157 -4.63 8.34 18.84
C LEU A 157 -4.05 8.91 20.15
N VAL A 158 -2.74 9.17 20.20
CA VAL A 158 -2.11 9.80 21.38
C VAL A 158 -2.69 11.19 21.65
N LEU A 159 -2.92 12.00 20.60
CA LEU A 159 -3.57 13.30 20.75
C LEU A 159 -5.01 13.16 21.25
N THR A 160 -5.78 12.22 20.69
CA THR A 160 -7.16 11.95 21.12
C THR A 160 -7.23 11.45 22.55
N LEU A 161 -6.31 10.58 22.99
CA LEU A 161 -6.24 10.09 24.37
C LEU A 161 -5.86 11.20 25.35
N LYS A 162 -5.05 12.17 24.94
CA LYS A 162 -4.73 13.34 25.76
C LYS A 162 -5.93 14.25 25.95
N ASP A 163 -6.84 14.27 24.98
CA ASP A 163 -8.11 15.02 24.99
C ASP A 163 -9.34 14.11 25.23
N ARG A 164 -9.15 13.04 26.02
CA ARG A 164 -10.18 12.02 26.27
C ARG A 164 -11.45 12.57 26.93
N GLU A 165 -11.33 13.67 27.67
CA GLU A 165 -12.45 14.27 28.43
C GLU A 165 -13.51 14.84 27.46
N ASN A 166 -13.07 15.26 26.26
CA ASN A 166 -13.88 15.85 25.20
C ASN A 166 -14.24 14.85 24.08
N THR A 167 -13.68 13.63 24.11
CA THR A 167 -13.88 12.63 23.06
C THR A 167 -14.62 11.41 23.59
N SER A 168 -15.54 10.87 22.78
CA SER A 168 -16.26 9.65 23.15
C SER A 168 -15.32 8.43 23.28
N PRO A 169 -15.53 7.56 24.29
CA PRO A 169 -14.76 6.33 24.46
C PRO A 169 -14.97 5.35 23.31
N GLU A 170 -16.13 5.36 22.65
CA GLU A 170 -16.43 4.49 21.51
C GLU A 170 -15.56 4.84 20.30
N ILE A 171 -15.38 6.13 19.99
CA ILE A 171 -14.51 6.59 18.89
C ILE A 171 -13.07 6.15 19.12
N ILE A 172 -12.59 6.26 20.37
CA ILE A 172 -11.24 5.82 20.77
C ILE A 172 -11.11 4.29 20.64
N GLY A 173 -12.13 3.53 21.04
CA GLY A 173 -12.18 2.08 20.91
C GLY A 173 -12.13 1.60 19.46
N VAL A 174 -12.89 2.24 18.57
CA VAL A 174 -12.89 1.91 17.15
C VAL A 174 -11.54 2.30 16.50
N ALA A 175 -11.02 3.50 16.78
CA ALA A 175 -9.73 3.95 16.25
C ALA A 175 -8.56 3.04 16.69
N SER A 176 -8.52 2.64 17.95
CA SER A 176 -7.51 1.72 18.47
C SER A 176 -7.60 0.33 17.85
N THR A 177 -8.82 -0.17 17.61
CA THR A 177 -9.04 -1.45 16.92
C THR A 177 -8.55 -1.40 15.48
N ILE A 178 -8.85 -0.32 14.73
CA ILE A 178 -8.34 -0.11 13.37
C ILE A 178 -6.81 -0.10 13.38
N LEU A 179 -6.19 0.64 14.30
CA LEU A 179 -4.73 0.69 14.43
C LEU A 179 -4.12 -0.70 14.69
N ALA A 180 -4.73 -1.51 15.55
CA ALA A 180 -4.27 -2.86 15.84
C ALA A 180 -4.34 -3.78 14.60
N LEU A 181 -5.45 -3.69 13.85
CA LEU A 181 -5.63 -4.40 12.58
C LEU A 181 -4.55 -4.00 11.56
N LEU A 182 -4.32 -2.69 11.35
CA LEU A 182 -3.30 -2.24 10.40
C LEU A 182 -1.89 -2.70 10.79
N ARG A 183 -1.55 -2.69 12.08
CA ARG A 183 -0.28 -3.24 12.59
C ARG A 183 -0.15 -4.73 12.30
N LEU A 184 -1.20 -5.51 12.55
CA LEU A 184 -1.21 -6.95 12.25
C LEU A 184 -0.98 -7.21 10.74
N SER A 185 -1.60 -6.41 9.87
CA SER A 185 -1.37 -6.49 8.42
C SER A 185 0.09 -6.17 8.06
N CYS A 186 0.68 -5.15 8.66
CA CYS A 186 2.09 -4.79 8.44
C CYS A 186 3.05 -5.89 8.91
N LEU A 187 2.76 -6.52 10.06
CA LEU A 187 3.54 -7.63 10.61
C LEU A 187 3.47 -8.87 9.71
N ALA A 188 2.27 -9.21 9.22
CA ALA A 188 2.08 -10.32 8.29
C ALA A 188 2.79 -10.08 6.95
N ALA A 189 2.91 -8.83 6.52
CA ALA A 189 3.62 -8.42 5.31
C ALA A 189 5.16 -8.41 5.46
N PHE A 190 5.70 -8.73 6.65
CA PHE A 190 7.15 -8.81 6.84
C PHE A 190 7.74 -9.91 5.93
N PRO A 191 8.89 -9.68 5.27
CA PRO A 191 9.41 -10.60 4.26
C PRO A 191 9.55 -12.05 4.75
N LEU A 192 10.01 -12.26 5.99
CA LEU A 192 10.16 -13.59 6.57
C LEU A 192 8.81 -14.35 6.64
N VAL A 193 7.73 -13.67 7.04
CA VAL A 193 6.41 -14.28 7.22
C VAL A 193 5.73 -14.52 5.87
N CYS A 194 5.81 -13.54 4.97
CA CYS A 194 5.17 -13.60 3.66
C CYS A 194 5.85 -14.63 2.73
N HIS A 195 7.18 -14.77 2.80
CA HIS A 195 7.90 -15.78 2.03
C HIS A 195 7.70 -17.19 2.59
N LEU A 196 7.75 -17.37 3.91
CA LEU A 196 7.65 -18.70 4.53
C LEU A 196 6.22 -19.22 4.61
N HIS A 197 5.24 -18.33 4.84
CA HIS A 197 3.84 -18.69 5.06
C HIS A 197 2.90 -17.89 4.16
N HIS A 198 3.10 -17.99 2.84
CA HIS A 198 2.35 -17.23 1.85
C HIS A 198 0.82 -17.31 2.01
N ASN A 199 0.28 -18.52 2.22
CA ASN A 199 -1.16 -18.73 2.42
C ASN A 199 -1.70 -18.04 3.69
N VAL A 200 -0.90 -18.00 4.75
CA VAL A 200 -1.27 -17.33 6.01
C VAL A 200 -1.24 -15.82 5.81
N PHE A 201 -0.20 -15.31 5.14
CA PHE A 201 -0.11 -13.91 4.76
C PHE A 201 -1.32 -13.47 3.94
N GLU A 202 -1.68 -14.18 2.88
CA GLU A 202 -2.82 -13.81 2.03
C GLU A 202 -4.13 -13.77 2.83
N ARG A 203 -4.35 -14.78 3.68
CA ARG A 203 -5.56 -14.87 4.52
C ARG A 203 -5.64 -13.70 5.50
N ILE A 204 -4.57 -13.45 6.25
CA ILE A 204 -4.52 -12.37 7.24
C ILE A 204 -4.69 -11.03 6.53
N HIS A 205 -3.92 -10.78 5.47
CA HIS A 205 -3.96 -9.51 4.74
C HIS A 205 -5.36 -9.24 4.15
N ARG A 206 -6.01 -10.25 3.57
CA ARG A 206 -7.37 -10.12 3.03
C ARG A 206 -8.39 -9.90 4.14
N PHE A 207 -8.39 -10.73 5.18
CA PHE A 207 -9.33 -10.61 6.29
C PHE A 207 -9.21 -9.25 6.98
N VAL A 208 -8.00 -8.91 7.42
CA VAL A 208 -7.70 -7.67 8.12
C VAL A 208 -8.00 -6.45 7.25
N GLY A 209 -7.73 -6.52 5.94
CA GLY A 209 -8.07 -5.45 4.99
C GLY A 209 -9.57 -5.17 4.93
N TRP A 210 -10.41 -6.20 4.75
CA TRP A 210 -11.87 -6.04 4.71
C TRP A 210 -12.44 -5.58 6.05
N THR A 211 -11.96 -6.14 7.16
CA THR A 211 -12.39 -5.73 8.51
C THR A 211 -12.01 -4.28 8.78
N ALA A 212 -10.77 -3.87 8.46
CA ALA A 212 -10.32 -2.49 8.64
C ALA A 212 -11.13 -1.50 7.77
N LEU A 213 -11.50 -1.89 6.54
CA LEU A 213 -12.36 -1.07 5.68
C LEU A 213 -13.74 -0.85 6.31
N GLY A 214 -14.39 -1.91 6.77
CA GLY A 214 -15.69 -1.82 7.44
C GLY A 214 -15.64 -0.97 8.71
N LEU A 215 -14.61 -1.18 9.55
CA LEU A 215 -14.42 -0.37 10.76
C LEU A 215 -14.10 1.10 10.43
N ASN A 216 -13.38 1.39 9.35
CA ASN A 216 -13.09 2.77 8.95
C ASN A 216 -14.39 3.49 8.53
N TRP A 217 -15.27 2.85 7.77
CA TRP A 217 -16.59 3.40 7.48
C TRP A 217 -17.40 3.65 8.75
N ALA A 218 -17.41 2.69 9.68
CA ALA A 218 -18.05 2.89 10.98
C ALA A 218 -17.45 4.08 11.73
N PHE A 219 -16.11 4.20 11.78
CA PHE A 219 -15.39 5.30 12.41
C PHE A 219 -15.76 6.66 11.81
N VAL A 220 -15.85 6.75 10.48
CA VAL A 220 -16.27 7.96 9.76
C VAL A 220 -17.70 8.33 10.17
N ILE A 221 -18.64 7.39 10.10
CA ILE A 221 -20.05 7.62 10.47
C ILE A 221 -20.17 8.04 11.94
N LEU A 222 -19.46 7.37 12.84
CA LEU A 222 -19.41 7.70 14.27
C LEU A 222 -18.89 9.12 14.50
N THR A 223 -17.78 9.47 13.84
CA THR A 223 -17.17 10.81 13.97
C THR A 223 -18.08 11.91 13.43
N PHE A 224 -18.77 11.70 12.31
CA PHE A 224 -19.72 12.67 11.76
C PHE A 224 -21.04 12.75 12.53
N SER A 225 -21.47 11.65 13.14
CA SER A 225 -22.70 11.61 13.94
C SER A 225 -22.49 12.13 15.36
N TYR A 226 -21.25 12.18 15.85
CA TYR A 226 -20.92 12.60 17.20
C TYR A 226 -21.00 14.12 17.36
N GLN A 227 -21.83 14.59 18.29
CA GLN A 227 -21.87 15.99 18.70
C GLN A 227 -21.06 16.17 19.99
N PRO A 228 -19.92 16.89 19.95
CA PRO A 228 -19.05 17.03 21.12
C PRO A 228 -19.71 17.80 22.26
N GLU A 229 -20.59 18.77 21.94
CA GLU A 229 -21.28 19.62 22.94
C GLU A 229 -22.35 18.89 23.74
N SER A 230 -23.04 17.92 23.12
CA SER A 230 -24.18 17.22 23.73
C SER A 230 -23.84 15.79 24.17
N LYS A 231 -22.67 15.26 23.77
CA LYS A 231 -22.28 13.85 23.94
C LYS A 231 -23.32 12.86 23.39
N ILE A 232 -24.13 13.29 22.42
CA ILE A 232 -25.20 12.49 21.80
C ILE A 232 -24.82 12.20 20.34
N TYR A 233 -25.10 10.98 19.90
CA TYR A 233 -25.01 10.59 18.50
C TYR A 233 -26.28 11.01 17.76
N ASN A 234 -26.16 11.88 16.76
CA ASN A 234 -27.27 12.28 15.93
C ASN A 234 -26.99 11.92 14.47
N VAL A 235 -27.55 10.80 14.03
CA VAL A 235 -27.46 10.32 12.64
C VAL A 235 -28.45 11.13 11.78
N ARG A 236 -28.16 12.42 11.58
CA ARG A 236 -28.94 13.26 10.66
C ARG A 236 -28.29 13.24 9.28
N SER A 237 -28.96 12.61 8.32
CA SER A 237 -28.47 12.32 6.96
C SER A 237 -27.86 13.52 6.22
N SER A 238 -28.29 14.75 6.51
CA SER A 238 -27.78 15.98 5.89
C SER A 238 -26.32 16.36 6.23
N ARG A 239 -25.63 15.61 7.10
CA ARG A 239 -24.19 15.76 7.37
C ARG A 239 -23.31 14.66 6.76
N LEU A 240 -23.91 13.63 6.16
CA LEU A 240 -23.21 12.46 5.64
C LEU A 240 -22.98 12.49 4.11
N VAL A 241 -23.43 13.55 3.43
CA VAL A 241 -23.32 13.73 1.96
C VAL A 241 -22.57 15.02 1.65
#